data_AF-A0A9W5V5V8-F1
#
_entry.id   AF-A0A9W5V5V8-F1
#
_cell.length_a   1.000
_cell.length_b   1.000
_cell.length_c   1.000
_cell.angle_alpha   90.00
_cell.angle_beta   90.00
_cell.angle_gamma   90.00
#
_symmetry.space_group_name_H-M   'P 1'
#
loop_
_entity.id
_entity.type
_entity.pdbx_description
1 polymer ?
#
loop_
_entity_poly.entity_id
_entity_poly.type
_entity_poly.pdbx_seq_one_letter_code
_entity_poly.pdbx_strand_id
1 'polypeptide(L)'
;MQLNKMVIGYCRVSSHKQKDDFERQIDNVKTYMFAKGYQFKIITDIGSGINYNKKRLNQLIDKVTNSEVEKIVILYKDQLLRFGYE
;
A
#
# COMPACT_ATOMS: atom_id res chain seq x y z
N MET A 1 -8.58 24.48 8.23
CA MET A 1 -8.52 23.88 6.88
C MET A 1 -8.75 22.39 7.02
N GLN A 2 -9.74 21.84 6.31
CA GLN A 2 -9.92 20.39 6.26
C GLN A 2 -8.79 19.84 5.39
N LEU A 3 -7.80 19.18 5.99
CA LEU A 3 -6.81 18.42 5.23
C LEU A 3 -7.58 17.34 4.47
N ASN A 4 -7.60 17.40 3.14
CA ASN A 4 -8.13 16.33 2.29
C ASN A 4 -7.21 15.12 2.44
N LYS A 5 -7.41 14.34 3.51
CA LYS A 5 -6.67 13.12 3.77
C LYS A 5 -7.13 12.05 2.79
N MET A 6 -6.17 11.30 2.27
CA MET A 6 -6.41 10.31 1.22
C MET A 6 -6.33 8.89 1.79
N VAL A 7 -7.16 7.99 1.26
CA VAL A 7 -7.01 6.56 1.54
C VAL A 7 -6.01 5.97 0.54
N ILE A 8 -5.07 5.15 1.02
CA ILE A 8 -4.06 4.52 0.16
C ILE A 8 -4.16 2.99 0.25
N GLY A 9 -4.25 2.33 -0.89
CA GLY A 9 -4.00 0.88 -0.99
C GLY A 9 -2.53 0.63 -1.26
N TYR A 10 -1.87 -0.20 -0.45
CA TYR A 10 -0.48 -0.59 -0.67
C TYR A 10 -0.39 -2.08 -1.03
N CYS A 11 0.26 -2.40 -2.14
CA CYS A 11 0.43 -3.78 -2.61
C CYS A 11 1.90 -4.03 -2.94
N ARG A 12 2.45 -5.16 -2.49
CA ARG A 12 3.85 -5.53 -2.75
C ARG A 12 3.97 -7.02 -3.08
N VAL A 13 4.78 -7.34 -4.08
CA VAL A 13 5.26 -8.71 -4.35
C VAL A 13 6.78 -8.79 -4.29
N SER A 14 7.31 -9.97 -3.98
CA SER A 14 8.76 -10.15 -3.81
C SER A 14 9.51 -10.26 -5.13
N SER A 15 8.85 -10.66 -6.22
CA SER A 15 9.47 -10.75 -7.54
C SER A 15 8.46 -10.56 -8.68
N HIS A 16 8.95 -10.20 -9.85
CA HIS A 16 8.15 -10.09 -11.08
C HIS A 16 7.55 -11.42 -11.55
N LYS A 17 8.05 -12.56 -11.06
CA LYS A 17 7.50 -13.89 -11.39
C LYS A 17 6.09 -14.11 -10.83
N GLN A 18 5.63 -13.23 -9.94
CA GLN A 18 4.32 -13.28 -9.29
C GLN A 18 3.35 -12.23 -9.88
N LYS A 19 3.52 -11.85 -11.16
CA LYS A 19 2.76 -10.74 -11.77
C LYS A 19 1.25 -10.98 -11.76
N ASP A 20 0.80 -12.16 -12.14
CA ASP A 20 -0.63 -12.47 -12.19
C ASP A 20 -1.27 -12.42 -10.81
N ASP A 21 -0.57 -12.95 -9.80
CA ASP A 21 -1.01 -12.85 -8.41
C ASP A 21 -1.02 -11.39 -7.94
N PHE A 22 -0.03 -10.59 -8.35
CA PHE A 22 0.04 -9.18 -8.01
C PHE A 22 -1.15 -8.38 -8.54
N GLU A 23 -1.53 -8.60 -9.80
CA GLU A 23 -2.68 -7.94 -10.42
C GLU A 23 -3.98 -8.30 -9.68
N ARG A 24 -4.16 -9.58 -9.31
CA ARG A 24 -5.31 -10.02 -8.50
C ARG A 24 -5.34 -9.38 -7.12
N GLN A 25 -4.19 -9.24 -6.46
CA GLN A 25 -4.10 -8.56 -5.16
C GLN A 25 -4.51 -7.08 -5.27
N ILE A 26 -4.04 -6.39 -6.30
CA ILE A 26 -4.39 -4.99 -6.56
C ILE A 26 -5.89 -4.86 -6.79
N ASP A 27 -6.49 -5.74 -7.59
CA ASP A 27 -7.93 -5.71 -7.88
C ASP A 27 -8.79 -6.04 -6.67
N ASN A 28 -8.35 -6.95 -5.80
CA ASN A 28 -9.04 -7.23 -4.53
C ASN A 28 -9.05 -6.00 -3.62
N VAL A 29 -7.91 -5.31 -3.48
CA VAL A 29 -7.80 -4.08 -2.69
C VAL A 29 -8.68 -2.99 -3.28
N LYS A 30 -8.63 -2.77 -4.60
CA LYS A 30 -9.50 -1.80 -5.28
C LYS A 30 -10.97 -2.10 -5.06
N THR A 31 -11.40 -3.35 -5.28
CA THR A 31 -12.79 -3.78 -5.12
C THR A 31 -13.29 -3.48 -3.72
N TYR A 32 -12.50 -3.82 -2.69
CA TYR A 32 -12.83 -3.50 -1.31
C TYR A 32 -12.97 -1.98 -1.08
N MET A 33 -12.04 -1.19 -1.59
CA MET A 33 -12.05 0.27 -1.40
C MET A 33 -13.20 0.95 -2.15
N PHE A 34 -13.54 0.47 -3.35
CA PHE A 34 -14.72 0.91 -4.09
C PHE A 34 -16.01 0.58 -3.35
N ALA A 35 -16.14 -0.65 -2.84
CA ALA A 35 -17.32 -1.07 -2.07
C ALA A 35 -17.49 -0.25 -0.77
N LYS A 36 -16.40 0.28 -0.21
CA LYS A 36 -16.42 1.18 0.95
C LYS A 36 -16.67 2.66 0.59
N GLY A 37 -16.76 2.99 -0.70
CA GLY A 37 -16.97 4.37 -1.17
C GLY A 37 -15.78 5.29 -0.94
N TYR A 38 -14.56 4.73 -0.80
CA TYR A 38 -13.37 5.54 -0.58
C TYR A 38 -12.90 6.21 -1.88
N GLN A 39 -12.43 7.46 -1.78
CA GLN A 39 -11.53 8.02 -2.79
C GLN A 39 -10.09 7.63 -2.41
N PHE A 40 -9.42 6.93 -3.33
CA PHE A 40 -8.14 6.33 -3.00
C PHE A 40 -7.09 6.37 -4.11
N LYS A 41 -5.84 6.13 -3.73
CA LYS A 41 -4.73 5.82 -4.63
C LYS A 41 -4.15 4.45 -4.32
N ILE A 42 -3.61 3.79 -5.34
CA ILE A 42 -2.88 2.54 -5.18
C ILE A 42 -1.38 2.82 -5.34
N ILE A 43 -0.59 2.34 -4.39
CA ILE A 43 0.87 2.31 -4.44
C ILE A 43 1.31 0.85 -4.55
N THR A 44 2.16 0.57 -5.53
CA THR A 44 2.66 -0.77 -5.84
C THR A 44 4.16 -0.85 -5.67
N ASP A 45 4.68 -1.94 -5.12
CA ASP A 45 6.12 -2.19 -5.03
C ASP A 45 6.48 -3.61 -5.44
N ILE A 46 7.69 -3.76 -5.99
CA ILE A 46 8.27 -5.07 -6.31
C ILE A 46 9.61 -5.21 -5.59
N GLY A 47 9.83 -6.36 -4.96
CA GLY A 47 11.04 -6.75 -4.24
C GLY A 47 10.78 -7.12 -2.78
N SER A 48 11.82 -7.58 -2.07
CA SER A 48 11.69 -8.16 -0.74
C SER A 48 11.12 -7.19 0.31
N GLY A 49 10.36 -7.73 1.28
CA GLY A 49 9.78 -6.98 2.41
C GLY A 49 10.78 -6.71 3.55
N ILE A 50 12.06 -7.00 3.31
CA ILE A 50 13.19 -6.71 4.22
C ILE A 50 13.89 -5.42 3.77
N ASN A 51 13.74 -5.02 2.50
CA ASN A 51 14.34 -3.80 2.00
C ASN A 51 13.42 -2.60 2.25
N TYR A 52 13.75 -1.84 3.28
CA TYR A 52 13.04 -0.62 3.68
C TYR A 52 13.36 0.60 2.78
N ASN A 53 14.44 0.57 1.98
CA ASN A 53 14.83 1.68 1.09
C ASN A 53 14.06 1.70 -0.24
N LYS A 54 12.80 1.27 -0.24
CA LYS A 54 11.96 1.34 -1.43
C LYS A 54 11.41 2.75 -1.58
N LYS A 55 11.70 3.38 -2.73
CA LYS A 55 11.28 4.75 -3.05
C LYS A 55 9.79 4.99 -2.81
N ARG A 56 8.92 4.02 -3.14
CA ARG A 56 7.46 4.15 -2.97
C ARG A 56 6.99 3.89 -1.54
N LEU A 57 7.62 2.98 -0.80
CA LEU A 57 7.38 2.82 0.63
C LEU A 57 7.78 4.09 1.40
N ASN A 58 8.95 4.67 1.10
CA ASN A 58 9.38 5.94 1.73
C ASN A 58 8.40 7.07 1.40
N GLN A 59 7.93 7.17 0.15
CA GLN A 59 6.88 8.12 -0.21
C GLN A 59 5.58 7.91 0.57
N LEU A 60 5.19 6.66 0.84
CA LEU A 60 4.04 6.36 1.69
C LEU A 60 4.29 6.82 3.12
N ILE A 61 5.46 6.53 3.69
CA ILE A 61 5.85 6.96 5.03
C ILE A 61 5.83 8.49 5.13
N ASP A 62 6.44 9.20 4.19
CA ASP A 62 6.46 10.67 4.15
C ASP A 62 5.04 11.26 4.11
N LYS A 63 4.13 10.63 3.36
CA LYS A 63 2.72 11.05 3.31
C LYS A 63 2.00 10.83 4.64
N VAL A 64 2.29 9.73 5.32
CA VAL A 64 1.74 9.43 6.65
C VAL A 64 2.26 10.42 7.68
N THR A 65 3.57 10.68 7.71
CA THR A 65 4.18 11.64 8.65
C THR A 65 3.71 13.07 8.40
N ASN A 66 3.45 13.44 7.16
CA ASN A 66 2.84 14.72 6.79
C ASN A 66 1.31 14.79 7.02
N SER A 67 0.70 13.77 7.64
CA SER A 67 -0.74 13.70 7.91
C SER A 67 -1.65 13.81 6.66
N GLU A 68 -1.12 13.45 5.48
CA GLU A 68 -1.85 13.43 4.20
C GLU A 68 -2.67 12.14 4.01
N VAL A 69 -2.41 11.12 4.82
CA VAL A 69 -3.04 9.80 4.72
C VAL A 69 -4.03 9.60 5.86
N GLU A 70 -5.26 9.24 5.50
CA GLU A 70 -6.29 8.88 6.49
C GLU A 70 -6.18 7.42 6.90
N LYS A 71 -5.99 6.54 5.91
CA LYS A 71 -6.12 5.10 6.06
C LYS A 71 -5.26 4.39 5.02
N ILE A 72 -4.56 3.35 5.48
CA ILE A 72 -3.80 2.44 4.62
C ILE A 72 -4.53 1.11 4.57
N VAL A 73 -4.79 0.60 3.37
CA VAL A 73 -5.39 -0.70 3.11
C VAL A 73 -4.33 -1.61 2.52
N ILE A 74 -4.12 -2.77 3.15
CA ILE A 74 -3.22 -3.84 2.68
C ILE A 74 -4.01 -5.14 2.67
N LEU A 75 -3.63 -6.08 1.79
CA LEU A 75 -4.30 -7.38 1.73
C LEU A 75 -3.75 -8.33 2.80
N TYR A 76 -2.43 -8.36 2.96
CA TYR A 76 -1.74 -9.17 3.95
C TYR A 76 -0.73 -8.34 4.73
N LYS A 77 -0.52 -8.67 6.01
CA LYS A 77 0.36 -7.89 6.91
C LYS A 77 1.80 -7.79 6.41
N ASP A 78 2.32 -8.87 5.85
CA ASP A 78 3.70 -8.97 5.34
C ASP A 78 3.95 -8.15 4.07
N GLN A 79 2.89 -7.61 3.44
CA GLN A 79 3.04 -6.74 2.28
C GLN A 79 3.66 -5.41 2.67
N LEU A 80 3.29 -4.84 3.82
CA LEU A 80 3.80 -3.56 4.28
C LEU A 80 5.27 -3.68 4.71
N LEU A 81 5.54 -4.52 5.71
CA LEU A 81 6.87 -4.85 6.20
C LEU A 81 6.88 -6.33 6.57
N ARG A 82 8.03 -7.01 6.49
CA ARG A 82 8.16 -8.40 6.94
C ARG A 82 8.63 -8.52 8.39
N PHE A 83 9.11 -7.45 9.00
CA PHE A 83 9.55 -7.34 10.40
C PHE A 83 9.36 -5.88 10.87
N GLY A 84 9.35 -5.63 12.18
CA GLY A 84 9.25 -4.26 12.73
C GLY A 84 7.82 -3.74 12.94
N TYR A 85 6.86 -4.64 13.15
CA TYR A 85 5.46 -4.34 13.47
C TYR A 85 5.07 -4.79 14.89
N GLU A 86 6.06 -5.20 15.71
CA GLU A 86 5.90 -5.48 17.15
C GLU A 86 5.83 -4.20 17.98
#